data_AF-A0A957A915-F1
#
_entry.id   AF-A0A957A915-F1
#
_cell.length_a   1.000
_cell.length_b   1.000
_cell.length_c   1.000
_cell.angle_alpha   90.00
_cell.angle_beta   90.00
_cell.angle_gamma   90.00
#
_symmetry.space_group_name_H-M   'P 1'
#
loop_
_entity.id
_entity.type
_entity.pdbx_description
1 polymer ?
#
loop_
_entity_poly.entity_id
_entity_poly.type
_entity_poly.pdbx_seq_one_letter_code
_entity_poly.pdbx_strand_id
1 'polypeptide(L)'
;MVESEDRERLARTFRRFAEAEAVPQGSPVYERLCEVVATDDVLLDIAAEASPGQPVPNLLFGAVHALLDTHRKDPLAAYYPSCGGHRPPDDG
;
A
#
# COMPACT_ATOMS: atom_id res chain seq x y z
N MET A 1 -19.05 5.07 7.21
CA MET A 1 -18.73 5.36 5.81
C MET A 1 -17.70 6.46 5.83
N VAL A 2 -16.52 6.23 5.26
CA VAL A 2 -15.48 7.26 5.18
C VAL A 2 -15.97 8.37 4.26
N GLU A 3 -15.79 9.63 4.68
CA GLU A 3 -16.20 10.77 3.88
C GLU A 3 -15.27 10.95 2.67
N SER A 4 -15.76 11.53 1.58
CA SER A 4 -14.96 11.71 0.35
C SER A 4 -13.71 12.58 0.60
N GLU A 5 -13.80 13.54 1.51
CA GLU A 5 -12.67 14.43 1.87
C GLU A 5 -11.57 13.68 2.66
N ASP A 6 -11.96 12.67 3.44
CA ASP A 6 -11.03 11.80 4.17
C ASP A 6 -10.28 10.88 3.21
N ARG A 7 -10.98 10.30 2.24
CA ARG A 7 -10.36 9.48 1.18
C ARG A 7 -9.35 10.28 0.37
N GLU A 8 -9.72 11.49 -0.04
CA GLU A 8 -8.84 12.36 -0.81
C GLU A 8 -7.61 12.81 0.02
N ARG A 9 -7.75 13.01 1.34
CA ARG A 9 -6.60 13.22 2.24
C ARG A 9 -5.69 12.00 2.30
N LEU A 10 -6.26 10.80 2.44
CA LEU A 10 -5.50 9.55 2.47
C LEU A 10 -4.79 9.30 1.13
N ALA A 11 -5.46 9.53 0.00
CA ALA A 11 -4.86 9.41 -1.32
C ALA A 11 -3.62 10.30 -1.47
N ARG A 12 -3.67 11.55 -0.99
CA ARG A 12 -2.49 12.43 -0.95
C ARG A 12 -1.39 11.90 -0.04
N THR A 13 -1.73 11.29 1.09
CA THR A 13 -0.75 10.65 1.98
C THR A 13 -0.01 9.51 1.27
N PHE A 14 -0.71 8.63 0.54
CA PHE A 14 -0.07 7.57 -0.23
C PHE A 14 0.80 8.09 -1.36
N ARG A 15 0.34 9.10 -2.12
CA ARG A 15 1.16 9.75 -3.17
C ARG A 15 2.44 10.36 -2.59
N ARG A 16 2.35 11.06 -1.45
CA ARG A 16 3.52 11.61 -0.76
C ARG A 16 4.47 10.53 -0.24
N PHE A 17 3.94 9.42 0.26
CA PHE A 17 4.77 8.30 0.70
C PHE A 17 5.53 7.66 -0.47
N ALA A 18 4.91 7.54 -1.64
CA ALA A 18 5.58 7.07 -2.85
C ALA A 18 6.80 7.93 -3.18
N GLU A 19 6.61 9.25 -3.25
CA GLU A 19 7.65 10.23 -3.59
C GLU A 19 8.74 10.35 -2.52
N ALA A 20 8.36 10.36 -1.23
CA ALA A 20 9.26 10.65 -0.12
C ALA A 20 9.98 9.42 0.43
N GLU A 21 9.42 8.21 0.26
CA GLU A 21 9.96 6.99 0.84
C GLU A 21 10.19 5.89 -0.21
N ALA A 22 9.18 5.52 -1.00
CA ALA A 22 9.30 4.37 -1.91
C ALA A 22 10.33 4.59 -3.02
N VAL A 23 10.30 5.77 -3.66
CA VAL A 23 11.24 6.14 -4.72
C VAL A 23 12.69 6.24 -4.20
N PRO A 24 12.99 6.97 -3.11
CA PRO A 24 14.34 7.00 -2.54
C PRO A 24 14.88 5.65 -2.09
N GLN A 25 14.00 4.73 -1.64
CA GLN A 25 14.37 3.36 -1.27
C GLN A 25 14.51 2.42 -2.47
N GLY A 26 14.26 2.91 -3.69
CA GLY A 26 14.34 2.09 -4.91
C GLY A 26 13.36 0.94 -4.91
N SER A 27 12.12 1.18 -4.47
CA SER A 27 11.07 0.16 -4.45
C SER A 27 9.93 0.47 -5.45
N PRO A 28 10.08 0.05 -6.72
CA PRO A 28 9.04 0.23 -7.74
C PRO A 28 7.69 -0.41 -7.37
N VAL A 29 7.72 -1.52 -6.60
CA VAL A 29 6.50 -2.18 -6.12
C VAL A 29 5.72 -1.27 -5.18
N TYR A 30 6.40 -0.65 -4.20
CA TYR A 30 5.70 0.23 -3.26
C TYR A 30 5.28 1.55 -3.89
N GLU A 31 6.06 2.07 -4.85
CA GLU A 31 5.64 3.21 -5.67
C GLU A 31 4.31 2.89 -6.37
N ARG A 32 4.24 1.77 -7.10
CA ARG A 32 3.03 1.36 -7.82
C ARG A 32 1.86 1.06 -6.89
N LEU A 33 2.10 0.37 -5.77
CA LEU A 33 1.04 0.08 -4.80
C LEU A 33 0.45 1.36 -4.20
N CYS A 34 1.28 2.38 -3.93
CA CYS A 34 0.79 3.66 -3.44
C CYS A 34 -0.10 4.37 -4.46
N GLU A 35 0.24 4.31 -5.75
CA GLU A 35 -0.61 4.85 -6.82
C GLU A 35 -1.97 4.16 -6.88
N VAL A 36 -1.97 2.82 -6.82
CA VAL A 36 -3.20 2.01 -6.84
C VAL A 36 -4.08 2.31 -5.61
N VAL A 37 -3.49 2.35 -4.42
CA VAL A 37 -4.25 2.70 -3.20
C VAL A 37 -4.82 4.11 -3.29
N ALA A 38 -4.07 5.07 -3.86
CA ALA A 38 -4.51 6.46 -3.98
C ALA A 38 -5.67 6.69 -4.99
N THR A 39 -6.12 5.65 -5.69
CA THR A 39 -7.25 5.72 -6.64
C THR A 39 -8.35 4.69 -6.37
N ASP A 40 -8.20 3.86 -5.33
CA ASP A 40 -9.16 2.81 -4.97
C ASP A 40 -9.86 3.14 -3.64
N ASP A 41 -11.16 3.48 -3.72
CA ASP A 41 -11.96 3.85 -2.56
C ASP A 41 -12.05 2.75 -1.49
N VAL A 42 -12.02 1.47 -1.89
CA VAL A 42 -12.09 0.33 -0.96
C VAL A 42 -10.78 0.23 -0.17
N LEU A 43 -9.64 0.41 -0.83
CA LEU A 43 -8.34 0.42 -0.15
C LEU A 43 -8.18 1.64 0.76
N LEU A 44 -8.70 2.81 0.33
CA LEU A 44 -8.72 4.00 1.17
C LEU A 44 -9.61 3.84 2.40
N ASP A 45 -10.74 3.13 2.27
CA ASP A 45 -11.62 2.81 3.39
C ASP A 45 -10.93 1.89 4.41
N ILE A 46 -10.20 0.87 3.95
CA ILE A 46 -9.41 0.01 4.85
C ILE A 46 -8.29 0.82 5.53
N ALA A 47 -7.62 1.69 4.78
CA ALA A 47 -6.55 2.54 5.32
C ALA A 47 -7.07 3.56 6.37
N ALA A 48 -8.33 3.97 6.27
CA ALA A 48 -8.97 4.90 7.20
C ALA A 48 -9.17 4.31 8.61
N GLU A 49 -9.10 2.99 8.78
CA GLU A 49 -9.18 2.33 10.09
C GLU A 49 -7.92 2.56 10.96
N ALA A 50 -6.86 3.17 10.41
CA ALA A 50 -5.70 3.58 11.17
C ALA A 50 -6.05 4.65 12.22
N SER A 51 -5.55 4.51 13.44
CA SER A 51 -5.77 5.49 14.49
C SER A 51 -5.02 6.81 14.20
N PRO A 52 -5.53 7.96 14.69
CA PRO A 52 -4.88 9.24 14.49
C PRO A 52 -3.41 9.24 14.91
N GLY A 53 -2.54 9.80 14.06
CA GLY A 53 -1.09 9.90 14.29
C GLY A 53 -0.28 8.67 13.89
N GLN A 54 -0.91 7.58 13.47
CA GLN A 54 -0.19 6.41 12.96
C GLN A 54 0.27 6.59 11.49
N PRO A 55 1.38 5.94 11.10
CA PRO A 55 1.86 5.97 9.71
C PRO A 55 0.96 5.07 8.84
N VAL A 56 -0.07 5.67 8.24
CA VAL A 56 -1.13 4.95 7.52
C VAL A 56 -0.60 4.03 6.40
N PRO A 57 0.32 4.46 5.50
CA PRO A 57 0.85 3.57 4.46
C PRO A 57 1.56 2.35 5.05
N ASN A 58 2.38 2.55 6.09
CA ASN A 58 3.11 1.48 6.76
C ASN A 58 2.17 0.48 7.44
N LEU A 59 1.06 0.94 8.02
CA LEU A 59 0.06 0.06 8.61
C LEU A 59 -0.66 -0.78 7.56
N LEU A 60 -1.12 -0.16 6.47
CA LEU A 60 -1.78 -0.88 5.39
C LEU A 60 -0.86 -1.95 4.80
N PHE A 61 0.37 -1.57 4.43
CA PHE A 61 1.32 -2.50 3.84
C PHE A 61 1.84 -3.54 4.84
N GLY A 62 1.98 -3.17 6.11
CA GLY A 62 2.29 -4.10 7.19
C GLY A 62 1.20 -5.15 7.38
N ALA A 63 -0.07 -4.75 7.29
CA ALA A 63 -1.20 -5.68 7.33
C ALA A 63 -1.22 -6.63 6.13
N VAL A 64 -0.97 -6.11 4.92
CA VAL A 64 -0.83 -6.95 3.71
C VAL A 64 0.31 -7.97 3.87
N HIS A 65 1.48 -7.55 4.37
CA HIS A 65 2.59 -8.46 4.68
C HIS A 65 2.19 -9.55 5.67
N ALA A 66 1.52 -9.19 6.77
CA ALA A 66 1.08 -10.15 7.78
C ALA A 66 0.10 -11.18 7.20
N LEU A 67 -0.81 -10.76 6.31
CA LEU A 67 -1.71 -11.66 5.60
C LEU A 67 -0.95 -12.59 4.66
N LEU A 68 -0.01 -12.07 3.86
CA LEU A 68 0.79 -12.89 2.94
C LEU A 68 1.67 -13.91 3.64
N ASP A 69 2.16 -13.61 4.85
CA ASP A 69 2.93 -14.57 5.65
C ASP A 69 2.13 -15.84 5.96
N THR A 70 0.81 -15.69 6.18
CA THR A 70 -0.12 -16.81 6.40
C THR A 70 -0.73 -17.38 5.11
N HIS A 71 -0.72 -16.61 4.02
CA HIS A 71 -1.34 -16.94 2.73
C HIS A 71 -0.33 -16.94 1.56
N ARG A 72 0.84 -17.59 1.73
CA ARG A 72 1.96 -17.56 0.76
C ARG A 72 1.67 -18.07 -0.66
N LYS A 73 0.52 -18.71 -0.90
CA LYS A 73 0.09 -19.15 -2.23
C LYS A 73 -0.67 -18.07 -3.00
N ASP A 74 -0.98 -16.94 -2.36
CA ASP A 74 -1.65 -15.82 -3.00
C ASP A 74 -0.77 -15.24 -4.13
N PRO A 75 -1.33 -14.93 -5.31
CA PRO A 75 -0.58 -14.34 -6.42
C PRO A 75 0.19 -13.06 -6.04
N LEU A 76 -0.31 -12.29 -5.07
CA LEU A 76 0.34 -11.07 -4.60
C LEU A 76 1.69 -11.36 -3.93
N ALA A 77 1.90 -12.55 -3.34
CA ALA A 77 3.18 -12.93 -2.74
C ALA A 77 4.35 -12.89 -3.74
N ALA A 78 4.08 -13.01 -5.04
CA ALA A 78 5.10 -12.94 -6.09
C ALA A 78 5.81 -11.59 -6.19
N TYR A 79 5.21 -10.50 -5.69
CA TYR A 79 5.78 -9.14 -5.71
C TYR A 79 6.51 -8.78 -4.40
N TYR A 80 6.44 -9.63 -3.37
CA TYR A 80 6.98 -9.33 -2.04
C TYR A 80 8.25 -10.14 -1.75
N PRO A 81 9.43 -9.49 -1.63
CA PRO A 81 10.69 -10.18 -1.32
C PRO A 81 10.69 -10.97 -0.01
N SER A 82 9.95 -10.51 1.01
CA SER A 82 9.74 -11.23 2.28
C SER A 82 9.07 -12.60 2.10
N CYS A 83 8.33 -12.76 1.00
CA CYS A 83 7.66 -14.00 0.62
C CYS A 83 8.46 -14.83 -0.39
N GLY A 84 9.66 -14.37 -0.79
CA GLY A 84 10.46 -14.96 -1.87
C GLY A 84 10.09 -14.47 -3.27
N GLY A 85 9.17 -13.50 -3.37
CA GLY A 85 8.73 -12.89 -4.62
C GLY A 85 9.73 -11.88 -5.16
N HIS A 86 9.89 -11.85 -6.49
CA HIS A 86 10.79 -10.93 -7.20
C HIS A 86 10.12 -10.33 -8.45
N ARG A 87 8.81 -10.46 -8.57
CA ARG A 87 8.07 -9.96 -9.72
C ARG A 87 8.09 -8.42 -9.69
N PRO A 88 8.44 -7.76 -10.80
CA PRO A 88 8.33 -6.30 -10.89
C PRO A 88 6.85 -5.88 -10.87
N PRO A 89 6.54 -4.59 -10.65
CA PRO A 89 5.19 -4.08 -10.82
C PRO A 89 4.69 -4.36 -12.23
N ASP A 90 3.40 -4.64 -12.38
CA ASP A 90 2.80 -4.78 -13.71
C ASP A 90 2.58 -3.39 -14.33
N ASP A 91 2.89 -3.29 -15.63
CA ASP A 91 2.52 -2.15 -16.47
C ASP A 91 1.00 -2.23 -16.68
N GLY A 92 0.24 -1.32 -16.04
CA GLY A 92 -1.23 -1.35 -16.06
C GLY A 92 -1.86 -1.21 -17.44
#